data_AF-A0A515A0K0-F1
#
_entry.id   AF-A0A515A0K0-F1
#
_cell.length_a   1.000
_cell.length_b   1.000
_cell.length_c   1.000
_cell.angle_alpha   90.00
_cell.angle_beta   90.00
_cell.angle_gamma   90.00
#
_symmetry.space_group_name_H-M   'P 1'
#
loop_
_entity.id
_entity.type
_entity.pdbx_description
1 polymer ?
#
loop_
_entity_poly.entity_id
_entity_poly.type
_entity_poly.pdbx_seq_one_letter_code
_entity_poly.pdbx_strand_id
1 'polypeptide(L)'
;MRRSSATFQLRSLFSTDGKRFWTMQLIYLIVSCLFLLLFLNLPNNRDWLITTIQRFYDQRRDLGIRTDIQTRKQEGYGAAFTYTNLIRKYCKPSDYFLIPPQRYLIRKAYRQGAATGYAWVYPSVLYYHLGKSVHLVDMVSPDSMIGRATFTFWVQKNQVALLRLTDNNRAQILAEFRKYDPHFFAYTPQQAKAYVKTTKP
;
A
#
# COMPACT_ATOMS: atom_id res chain seq x y z
N MET A 1 -2.14 -31.07 -79.51
CA MET A 1 -1.33 -30.30 -78.54
C MET A 1 -1.95 -28.92 -78.31
N ARG A 2 -2.30 -28.57 -77.06
CA ARG A 2 -2.04 -27.24 -76.46
C ARG A 2 -2.38 -27.30 -74.96
N ARG A 3 -1.60 -26.61 -74.12
CA ARG A 3 -1.80 -26.47 -72.67
C ARG A 3 -2.12 -25.02 -72.35
N SER A 4 -2.86 -24.79 -71.27
CA SER A 4 -3.04 -23.48 -70.62
C SER A 4 -3.79 -22.40 -71.44
N SER A 5 -4.38 -21.37 -70.84
CA SER A 5 -4.46 -21.05 -69.40
C SER A 5 -5.81 -20.43 -69.06
N ALA A 6 -6.56 -21.02 -68.13
CA ALA A 6 -7.69 -20.34 -67.49
C ALA A 6 -7.17 -19.68 -66.20
N THR A 7 -7.02 -18.35 -66.22
CA THR A 7 -6.54 -17.59 -65.06
C THR A 7 -7.58 -17.58 -63.95
N PHE A 8 -7.15 -17.98 -62.74
CA PHE A 8 -7.98 -17.96 -61.53
C PHE A 8 -8.30 -16.51 -61.13
N GLN A 9 -9.42 -15.97 -61.65
CA GLN A 9 -9.82 -14.59 -61.37
C GLN A 9 -10.38 -14.46 -59.95
N LEU A 10 -9.47 -14.23 -59.01
CA LEU A 10 -9.76 -13.87 -57.62
C LEU A 10 -10.27 -12.40 -57.53
N ARG A 11 -11.35 -12.08 -58.27
CA ARG A 11 -11.95 -10.74 -58.33
C ARG A 11 -13.14 -10.59 -57.38
N SER A 12 -13.08 -9.53 -56.58
CA SER A 12 -14.23 -8.84 -55.95
C SER A 12 -15.20 -9.70 -55.11
N LEU A 13 -14.70 -10.38 -54.07
CA LEU A 13 -15.52 -10.82 -52.92
C LEU A 13 -15.61 -9.78 -51.78
N PHE A 14 -15.28 -8.52 -52.08
CA PHE A 14 -15.66 -7.36 -51.26
C PHE A 14 -16.48 -6.40 -52.13
N SER A 15 -17.81 -6.57 -52.10
CA SER A 15 -18.71 -5.58 -52.69
C SER A 15 -18.50 -4.22 -52.01
N THR A 16 -18.64 -3.15 -52.79
CA THR A 16 -18.56 -1.77 -52.29
C THR A 16 -19.55 -1.53 -51.16
N ASP A 17 -20.70 -2.21 -51.23
CA ASP A 17 -21.83 -2.09 -50.31
C ASP A 17 -21.57 -2.81 -48.98
N GLY A 18 -20.87 -3.95 -48.99
CA GLY A 18 -20.42 -4.59 -47.76
C GLY A 18 -19.44 -3.71 -46.97
N LYS A 19 -18.51 -3.04 -47.66
CA LYS A 19 -17.61 -2.06 -47.02
C LYS A 19 -18.37 -0.82 -46.49
N ARG A 20 -19.33 -0.30 -47.27
CA ARG A 20 -20.20 0.82 -46.86
C ARG A 20 -21.09 0.48 -45.67
N PHE A 21 -21.61 -0.75 -45.59
CA PHE A 21 -22.39 -1.23 -44.45
C PHE A 21 -21.56 -1.20 -43.18
N TRP A 22 -20.36 -1.80 -43.18
CA TRP A 22 -19.50 -1.82 -41.99
C TRP A 22 -18.98 -0.44 -41.58
N THR A 23 -18.69 0.47 -42.51
CA THR A 23 -18.36 1.86 -42.13
C THR A 23 -19.56 2.61 -41.57
N MET A 24 -20.77 2.42 -42.10
CA MET A 24 -21.98 2.98 -41.49
C MET A 24 -22.22 2.43 -40.07
N GLN A 25 -22.08 1.13 -39.84
CA GLN A 25 -22.21 0.54 -38.50
C GLN A 25 -21.17 1.09 -37.51
N LEU A 26 -19.91 1.28 -37.97
CA LEU A 26 -18.88 1.96 -37.16
C LEU A 26 -19.23 3.41 -36.85
N ILE A 27 -19.76 4.17 -37.82
CA ILE A 27 -20.22 5.55 -37.61
C ILE A 27 -21.37 5.58 -36.58
N TYR A 28 -22.38 4.72 -36.71
CA TYR A 28 -23.47 4.62 -35.74
C TYR A 28 -22.97 4.25 -34.34
N LEU A 29 -22.01 3.33 -34.22
CA LEU A 29 -21.39 2.96 -32.94
C LEU A 29 -20.62 4.13 -32.32
N ILE A 30 -19.79 4.83 -33.10
CA ILE A 30 -19.01 5.99 -32.66
C ILE A 30 -19.94 7.12 -32.21
N VAL A 31 -20.98 7.43 -32.99
CA VAL A 31 -22.00 8.44 -32.66
C VAL A 31 -22.79 8.05 -31.41
N SER A 32 -23.17 6.78 -31.26
CA SER A 32 -23.86 6.28 -30.05
C SER A 32 -22.98 6.40 -28.80
N CYS A 33 -21.70 6.05 -28.89
CA CYS A 33 -20.73 6.24 -27.82
C CYS A 33 -20.52 7.72 -27.48
N LEU A 34 -20.48 8.62 -28.47
CA LEU A 34 -20.39 10.06 -28.26
C LEU A 34 -21.62 10.63 -27.55
N PHE A 35 -22.84 10.24 -27.98
CA PHE A 35 -24.07 10.63 -27.29
C PHE A 35 -24.13 10.09 -25.86
N LEU A 36 -23.71 8.86 -25.62
CA LEU A 36 -23.64 8.27 -24.28
C LEU A 36 -22.60 8.97 -23.39
N LEU A 37 -21.43 9.33 -23.92
CA LEU A 37 -20.40 10.11 -23.22
C LEU A 37 -20.85 11.55 -22.92
N LEU A 38 -21.61 12.18 -23.82
CA LEU A 38 -22.24 13.48 -23.59
C LEU A 38 -23.31 13.39 -22.49
N PHE A 39 -24.18 12.38 -22.56
CA PHE A 39 -25.23 12.14 -21.56
C PHE A 39 -24.65 11.88 -20.17
N LEU A 40 -23.57 11.10 -20.06
CA LEU A 40 -22.86 10.86 -18.79
C LEU A 40 -22.10 12.09 -18.26
N ASN A 41 -21.74 13.05 -19.12
CA ASN A 41 -21.09 14.30 -18.72
C ASN A 41 -22.07 15.43 -18.34
N LEU A 42 -23.38 15.26 -18.57
CA LEU A 42 -24.38 16.19 -18.03
C LEU A 42 -24.24 16.23 -16.50
N PRO A 43 -24.20 17.43 -15.86
CA PRO A 43 -23.81 17.57 -14.45
C PRO A 43 -24.65 16.69 -13.53
N ASN A 44 -25.99 16.73 -13.65
CA ASN A 44 -26.89 15.90 -12.85
C ASN A 44 -26.59 14.39 -12.96
N ASN A 45 -26.24 13.89 -14.15
CA ASN A 45 -25.94 12.48 -14.38
C ASN A 45 -24.55 12.11 -13.83
N ARG A 46 -23.57 13.00 -13.99
CA ARG A 46 -22.22 12.86 -13.43
C ARG A 46 -22.24 12.88 -11.91
N ASP A 47 -22.99 13.78 -11.30
CA ASP A 47 -23.12 13.92 -9.84
C ASP A 47 -23.91 12.76 -9.24
N TRP A 48 -24.97 12.29 -9.92
CA TRP A 48 -25.67 11.05 -9.57
C TRP A 48 -24.75 9.83 -9.64
N LEU A 49 -23.93 9.72 -10.69
CA LEU A 49 -22.98 8.62 -10.87
C LEU A 49 -21.86 8.65 -9.83
N ILE A 50 -21.27 9.80 -9.54
CA ILE A 50 -20.29 10.00 -8.46
C ILE A 50 -20.92 9.63 -7.11
N THR A 51 -22.12 10.14 -6.81
CA THR A 51 -22.84 9.85 -5.56
C THR A 51 -23.16 8.36 -5.41
N THR A 52 -23.56 7.69 -6.49
CA THR A 52 -23.91 6.26 -6.50
C THR A 52 -22.67 5.38 -6.33
N ILE A 53 -21.57 5.71 -7.01
CA ILE A 53 -20.27 5.04 -6.85
C ILE A 53 -19.73 5.22 -5.44
N GLN A 54 -19.80 6.45 -4.89
CA GLN A 54 -19.37 6.75 -3.53
C GLN A 54 -20.19 5.95 -2.51
N ARG A 55 -21.53 5.97 -2.60
CA ARG A 55 -22.42 5.15 -1.75
C ARG A 55 -22.10 3.66 -1.82
N PHE A 56 -21.79 3.12 -3.00
CA PHE A 56 -21.40 1.71 -3.15
C PHE A 56 -20.08 1.41 -2.43
N TYR A 57 -19.06 2.27 -2.55
CA TYR A 57 -17.80 2.08 -1.83
C TYR A 57 -17.96 2.25 -0.32
N ASP A 58 -18.78 3.20 0.14
CA ASP A 58 -19.07 3.40 1.56
C ASP A 58 -19.84 2.21 2.14
N GLN A 59 -20.89 1.73 1.47
CA GLN A 59 -21.62 0.51 1.86
C GLN A 59 -20.71 -0.73 1.89
N ARG A 60 -19.81 -0.87 0.90
CA ARG A 60 -18.83 -1.96 0.86
C ARG A 60 -17.82 -1.88 2.01
N ARG A 61 -17.39 -0.67 2.38
CA ARG A 61 -16.52 -0.43 3.53
C ARG A 61 -17.25 -0.76 4.85
N ASP A 62 -18.46 -0.25 5.03
CA ASP A 62 -19.32 -0.54 6.18
C ASP A 62 -19.57 -2.04 6.36
N LEU A 63 -19.85 -2.75 5.27
CA LEU A 63 -20.01 -4.20 5.28
C LEU A 63 -18.70 -4.90 5.71
N GLY A 64 -17.55 -4.46 5.18
CA GLY A 64 -16.24 -4.97 5.56
C GLY A 64 -15.86 -4.71 7.02
N ILE A 65 -16.21 -3.53 7.57
CA ILE A 65 -16.07 -3.20 9.00
C ILE A 65 -16.96 -4.10 9.87
N ARG A 66 -18.14 -4.51 9.39
CA ARG A 66 -19.04 -5.38 10.17
C ARG A 66 -18.62 -6.85 10.10
N THR A 67 -18.25 -7.34 8.91
CA THR A 67 -18.00 -8.78 8.68
C THR A 67 -16.54 -9.19 8.88
N ASP A 68 -15.57 -8.48 8.30
CA ASP A 68 -14.18 -8.90 8.27
C ASP A 68 -13.36 -8.39 9.48
N ILE A 69 -12.50 -9.25 10.01
CA ILE A 69 -11.59 -8.95 11.11
C ILE A 69 -10.34 -8.20 10.62
N GLN A 70 -9.89 -8.44 9.38
CA GLN A 70 -8.73 -7.71 8.82
C GLN A 70 -9.10 -6.27 8.49
N THR A 71 -10.21 -6.05 7.79
CA THR A 71 -10.75 -4.72 7.45
C THR A 71 -10.98 -3.90 8.73
N ARG A 72 -11.61 -4.47 9.78
CA ARG A 72 -11.71 -3.81 11.10
C ARG A 72 -10.37 -3.36 11.69
N LYS A 73 -9.35 -4.20 11.61
CA LYS A 73 -8.02 -3.89 12.17
C LYS A 73 -7.25 -2.89 11.29
N GLN A 74 -7.45 -2.94 9.97
CA GLN A 74 -6.89 -1.96 9.04
C GLN A 74 -7.57 -0.58 9.16
N GLU A 75 -8.88 -0.55 9.41
CA GLU A 75 -9.65 0.66 9.70
C GLU A 75 -9.22 1.26 11.06
N GLY A 76 -9.31 0.47 12.14
CA GLY A 76 -9.08 0.95 13.51
C GLY A 76 -7.61 1.24 13.88
N TYR A 77 -6.64 0.61 13.20
CA TYR A 77 -5.22 0.82 13.46
C TYR A 77 -4.42 1.37 12.26
N GLY A 78 -5.02 1.48 11.07
CA GLY A 78 -4.39 2.09 9.90
C GLY A 78 -3.03 1.45 9.53
N ALA A 79 -2.04 2.30 9.30
CA ALA A 79 -0.68 1.89 8.95
C ALA A 79 -0.03 0.96 10.00
N ALA A 80 -0.43 1.06 11.28
CA ALA A 80 0.07 0.15 12.31
C ALA A 80 -0.24 -1.32 11.98
N PHE A 81 -1.45 -1.60 11.47
CA PHE A 81 -1.83 -2.95 11.06
C PHE A 81 -1.02 -3.43 9.85
N THR A 82 -0.78 -2.56 8.86
CA THR A 82 0.09 -2.84 7.71
C THR A 82 1.48 -3.30 8.15
N TYR A 83 2.09 -2.63 9.13
CA TYR A 83 3.38 -3.03 9.69
C TYR A 83 3.33 -4.36 10.45
N THR A 84 2.26 -4.64 11.21
CA THR A 84 2.11 -5.97 11.83
C THR A 84 1.94 -7.10 10.81
N ASN A 85 1.23 -6.85 9.71
CA ASN A 85 1.07 -7.84 8.64
C ASN A 85 2.36 -8.01 7.82
N LEU A 86 3.16 -6.95 7.66
CA LEU A 86 4.49 -7.04 7.05
C LEU A 86 5.41 -7.96 7.89
N ILE A 87 5.45 -7.79 9.21
CA ILE A 87 6.22 -8.67 10.09
C ILE A 87 5.73 -10.12 10.00
N ARG A 88 4.41 -10.38 10.14
CA ARG A 88 3.84 -11.74 10.02
C ARG A 88 4.11 -12.43 8.69
N LYS A 89 4.29 -11.68 7.60
CA LYS A 89 4.54 -12.25 6.27
C LYS A 89 5.96 -12.77 6.08
N TYR A 90 6.94 -12.23 6.82
CA TYR A 90 8.37 -12.46 6.58
C TYR A 90 9.13 -13.01 7.79
N CYS A 91 8.65 -12.80 9.02
CA CYS A 91 9.21 -13.34 10.25
C CYS A 91 8.43 -14.58 10.70
N LYS A 92 9.14 -15.60 11.19
CA LYS A 92 8.59 -16.85 11.75
C LYS A 92 8.35 -16.71 13.26
N PRO A 93 7.59 -17.63 13.89
CA PRO A 93 7.47 -17.68 15.35
C PRO A 93 8.80 -17.82 16.09
N SER A 94 9.80 -18.44 15.47
CA SER A 94 11.17 -18.57 16.01
C SER A 94 12.06 -17.33 15.82
N ASP A 95 11.62 -16.34 15.05
CA ASP A 95 12.39 -15.11 14.83
C ASP A 95 12.25 -14.13 16.01
N TYR A 96 13.30 -13.34 16.20
CA TYR A 96 13.34 -12.26 17.18
C TYR A 96 13.34 -10.93 16.42
N PHE A 97 12.27 -10.16 16.57
CA PHE A 97 12.11 -8.84 15.98
C PHE A 97 12.56 -7.77 16.99
N LEU A 98 13.66 -7.09 16.67
CA LEU A 98 14.14 -5.93 17.40
C LEU A 98 13.26 -4.72 17.08
N ILE A 99 12.57 -4.23 18.11
CA ILE A 99 11.78 -3.01 18.09
C ILE A 99 12.75 -1.81 18.08
N PRO A 100 12.73 -0.94 17.04
CA PRO A 100 13.60 0.22 16.98
C PRO A 100 13.08 1.38 17.85
N PRO A 101 13.96 2.32 18.28
CA PRO A 101 13.56 3.49 19.06
C PRO A 101 12.52 4.38 18.37
N GLN A 102 11.54 4.91 19.11
CA GLN A 102 10.57 5.87 18.55
C GLN A 102 11.23 7.14 18.01
N ARG A 103 12.22 7.68 18.72
CA ARG A 103 12.94 8.87 18.24
C ARG A 103 13.70 8.61 16.93
N TYR A 104 14.16 7.39 16.66
CA TYR A 104 14.74 7.02 15.35
C TYR A 104 13.67 7.04 14.25
N LEU A 105 12.60 6.24 14.39
CA LEU A 105 11.59 6.14 13.34
C LEU A 105 10.83 7.46 13.12
N ILE A 106 10.53 8.23 14.17
CA ILE A 106 9.91 9.57 14.04
C ILE A 106 10.84 10.49 13.25
N ARG A 107 12.12 10.63 13.66
CA ARG A 107 13.06 11.56 13.00
C ARG A 107 13.34 11.17 11.54
N LYS A 108 13.40 9.87 11.22
CA LYS A 108 13.75 9.38 9.88
C LYS A 108 12.54 9.21 8.94
N ALA A 109 11.37 8.81 9.44
CA ALA A 109 10.21 8.44 8.60
C ALA A 109 9.07 9.49 8.57
N TYR A 110 9.08 10.52 9.42
CA TYR A 110 8.05 11.56 9.41
C TYR A 110 7.97 12.26 8.03
N ARG A 111 6.73 12.46 7.55
CA ARG A 111 6.41 13.15 6.29
C ARG A 111 5.45 14.30 6.56
N GLN A 112 5.89 15.53 6.30
CA GLN A 112 5.02 16.71 6.35
C GLN A 112 3.96 16.63 5.25
N GLY A 113 2.72 17.04 5.56
CA GLY A 113 1.60 17.05 4.61
C GLY A 113 0.86 15.72 4.44
N ALA A 114 1.41 14.59 4.92
CA ALA A 114 0.64 13.35 4.97
C ALA A 114 -0.45 13.44 6.07
N ALA A 115 -1.68 13.01 5.76
CA ALA A 115 -2.81 13.02 6.70
C ALA A 115 -2.47 12.27 8.00
N THR A 116 -1.83 11.10 7.86
CA THR A 116 -1.04 10.46 8.92
C THR A 116 0.43 10.82 8.73
N GLY A 117 0.88 11.94 9.31
CA GLY A 117 2.28 12.40 9.27
C GLY A 117 3.31 11.42 9.89
N TYR A 118 2.83 10.35 10.52
CA TYR A 118 3.57 9.41 11.35
C TYR A 118 3.38 7.99 10.78
N ALA A 119 4.48 7.32 10.46
CA ALA A 119 4.50 5.93 10.01
C ALA A 119 4.41 4.94 11.20
N TRP A 120 3.62 5.25 12.23
CA TRP A 120 3.77 4.61 13.55
C TRP A 120 2.81 3.47 13.87
N VAL A 121 3.34 2.56 14.68
CA VAL A 121 2.64 1.43 15.27
C VAL A 121 2.45 1.78 16.74
N TYR A 122 1.22 1.87 17.23
CA TYR A 122 0.99 2.01 18.67
C TYR A 122 1.65 0.83 19.41
N PRO A 123 2.41 1.06 20.50
CA PRO A 123 3.05 0.00 21.28
C PRO A 123 2.15 -1.19 21.57
N SER A 124 0.95 -0.91 22.09
CA SER A 124 -0.08 -1.90 22.38
C SER A 124 -0.48 -2.74 21.17
N VAL A 125 -0.62 -2.15 19.97
CA VAL A 125 -0.99 -2.85 18.74
C VAL A 125 0.12 -3.81 18.30
N LEU A 126 1.38 -3.41 18.46
CA LEU A 126 2.54 -4.25 18.10
C LEU A 126 2.57 -5.52 18.98
N TYR A 127 2.53 -5.38 20.32
CA TYR A 127 2.46 -6.54 21.23
C TYR A 127 1.17 -7.36 21.07
N TYR A 128 0.01 -6.70 21.02
CA TYR A 128 -1.31 -7.38 20.95
C TYR A 128 -1.51 -8.18 19.66
N HIS A 129 -0.85 -7.81 18.56
CA HIS A 129 -0.95 -8.54 17.30
C HIS A 129 0.23 -9.47 17.00
N LEU A 130 1.43 -9.21 17.54
CA LEU A 130 2.62 -9.99 17.22
C LEU A 130 3.16 -10.87 18.36
N GLY A 131 2.76 -10.65 19.61
CA GLY A 131 3.26 -11.42 20.77
C GLY A 131 2.91 -12.92 20.80
N LYS A 132 2.11 -13.41 19.83
CA LYS A 132 1.87 -14.84 19.57
C LYS A 132 2.40 -15.32 18.21
N SER A 133 3.13 -14.48 17.47
CA SER A 133 3.54 -14.72 16.09
C SER A 133 5.04 -14.52 15.83
N VAL A 134 5.72 -13.69 16.63
CA VAL A 134 7.18 -13.42 16.59
C VAL A 134 7.63 -13.00 17.98
N HIS A 135 8.85 -13.34 18.41
CA HIS A 135 9.41 -12.80 19.66
C HIS A 135 9.75 -11.32 19.49
N LEU A 136 9.26 -10.45 20.37
CA LEU A 136 9.55 -9.02 20.37
C LEU A 136 10.68 -8.71 21.35
N VAL A 137 11.64 -7.87 20.94
CA VAL A 137 12.80 -7.46 21.76
C VAL A 137 12.93 -5.95 21.70
N ASP A 138 12.98 -5.28 22.85
CA ASP A 138 13.22 -3.84 22.92
C ASP A 138 14.71 -3.50 23.01
N MET A 139 15.09 -2.28 22.60
CA MET A 139 16.45 -1.74 22.73
C MET A 139 16.93 -1.55 24.18
N VAL A 140 16.05 -1.73 25.18
CA VAL A 140 16.40 -1.76 26.62
C VAL A 140 16.64 -3.18 27.16
N SER A 141 16.48 -4.21 26.33
CA SER A 141 16.77 -5.60 26.70
C SER A 141 18.28 -5.81 26.91
N PRO A 142 18.72 -6.85 27.65
CA PRO A 142 20.13 -7.22 27.70
C PRO A 142 20.72 -7.46 26.30
N ASP A 143 21.99 -7.09 26.09
CA ASP A 143 22.66 -7.23 24.78
C ASP A 143 22.67 -8.68 24.26
N SER A 144 22.62 -9.68 25.16
CA SER A 144 22.49 -11.10 24.82
C SER A 144 21.12 -11.48 24.21
N MET A 145 20.07 -10.69 24.45
CA MET A 145 18.76 -10.80 23.80
C MET A 145 18.71 -9.96 22.52
N ILE A 146 19.25 -8.74 22.53
CA ILE A 146 19.36 -7.87 21.34
C ILE A 146 20.19 -8.56 20.24
N GLY A 147 21.27 -9.27 20.61
CA GLY A 147 22.11 -10.04 19.70
C GLY A 147 21.39 -11.18 18.97
N ARG A 148 20.29 -11.71 19.53
CA ARG A 148 19.46 -12.77 18.92
C ARG A 148 18.53 -12.25 17.82
N ALA A 149 18.36 -10.93 17.71
CA ALA A 149 17.44 -10.35 16.76
C ALA A 149 17.82 -10.67 15.31
N THR A 150 16.84 -11.18 14.56
CA THR A 150 16.95 -11.56 13.14
C THR A 150 16.30 -10.55 12.21
N PHE A 151 15.41 -9.68 12.71
CA PHE A 151 14.75 -8.62 11.94
C PHE A 151 14.56 -7.34 12.75
N THR A 152 14.40 -6.21 12.06
CA THR A 152 13.96 -4.92 12.62
C THR A 152 13.27 -4.06 11.55
N PHE A 153 12.78 -2.87 11.90
CA PHE A 153 12.43 -1.85 10.91
C PHE A 153 13.57 -0.87 10.67
N TRP A 154 13.85 -0.61 9.40
CA TRP A 154 14.82 0.38 8.94
C TRP A 154 14.15 1.45 8.08
N VAL A 155 14.72 2.64 8.01
CA VAL A 155 14.16 3.76 7.24
C VAL A 155 15.09 4.18 6.11
N GLN A 156 14.58 4.15 4.88
CA GLN A 156 15.26 4.60 3.67
C GLN A 156 14.33 5.51 2.88
N LYS A 157 14.81 6.66 2.39
CA LYS A 157 14.01 7.66 1.62
C LYS A 157 12.66 8.02 2.30
N ASN A 158 12.67 8.19 3.63
CA ASN A 158 11.49 8.44 4.47
C ASN A 158 10.39 7.36 4.31
N GLN A 159 10.76 6.09 4.08
CA GLN A 159 9.88 4.92 4.06
C GLN A 159 10.39 3.89 5.07
N VAL A 160 9.48 3.34 5.88
CA VAL A 160 9.77 2.24 6.81
C VAL A 160 9.72 0.92 6.04
N ALA A 161 10.78 0.14 6.10
CA ALA A 161 10.90 -1.19 5.50
C ALA A 161 11.35 -2.23 6.53
N LEU A 162 11.01 -3.49 6.31
CA LEU A 162 11.54 -4.61 7.09
C LEU A 162 12.99 -4.89 6.67
N LEU A 163 13.91 -4.94 7.63
CA LEU A 163 15.32 -5.25 7.40
C LEU A 163 15.70 -6.51 8.18
N ARG A 164 16.38 -7.45 7.50
CA ARG A 164 16.99 -8.61 8.14
C ARG A 164 18.33 -8.21 8.78
N LEU A 165 18.48 -8.58 10.04
CA LEU A 165 19.73 -8.43 10.78
C LEU A 165 20.66 -9.59 10.44
N THR A 166 21.90 -9.25 10.07
CA THR A 166 23.00 -10.18 9.79
C THR A 166 24.25 -9.67 10.50
N ASP A 167 25.24 -10.52 10.71
CA ASP A 167 26.41 -10.17 11.52
C ASP A 167 27.19 -8.98 10.92
N ASN A 168 27.17 -8.85 9.58
CA ASN A 168 27.74 -7.72 8.84
C ASN A 168 27.02 -6.38 9.08
N ASN A 169 25.72 -6.37 9.41
CA ASN A 169 24.94 -5.13 9.55
C ASN A 169 24.47 -4.84 11.00
N ARG A 170 24.40 -5.86 11.87
CA ARG A 170 23.83 -5.75 13.22
C ARG A 170 24.54 -4.67 14.04
N ALA A 171 25.88 -4.66 14.05
CA ALA A 171 26.67 -3.68 14.79
C ALA A 171 26.38 -2.23 14.35
N GLN A 172 26.30 -1.95 13.04
CA GLN A 172 26.01 -0.63 12.50
C GLN A 172 24.58 -0.17 12.86
N ILE A 173 23.60 -1.07 12.78
CA ILE A 173 22.19 -0.76 13.07
C ILE A 173 21.99 -0.48 14.55
N LEU A 174 22.57 -1.30 15.44
CA LEU A 174 22.57 -1.05 16.88
C LEU A 174 23.28 0.26 17.25
N ALA A 175 24.40 0.57 16.58
CA ALA A 175 25.12 1.83 16.78
C ALA A 175 24.32 3.06 16.30
N GLU A 176 23.48 2.95 15.26
CA GLU A 176 22.53 4.02 14.92
C GLU A 176 21.41 4.10 15.96
N PHE A 177 20.79 2.98 16.35
CA PHE A 177 19.67 2.97 17.31
C PHE A 177 20.08 3.52 18.69
N ARG A 178 21.28 3.21 19.18
CA ARG A 178 21.84 3.72 20.45
C ARG A 178 22.05 5.25 20.49
N LYS A 179 21.92 5.97 19.38
CA LYS A 179 21.92 7.46 19.32
C LYS A 179 20.56 8.08 19.70
N TYR A 180 19.56 7.25 19.95
CA TYR A 180 18.19 7.66 20.26
C TYR A 180 17.78 7.04 21.59
N ASP A 181 16.87 7.72 22.30
CA ASP A 181 16.28 7.22 23.54
C ASP A 181 15.67 5.82 23.32
N PRO A 182 16.22 4.75 23.96
CA PRO A 182 15.87 3.38 23.66
C PRO A 182 14.49 2.99 24.20
N HIS A 183 13.88 3.81 25.05
CA HIS A 183 12.60 3.51 25.68
C HIS A 183 11.44 3.51 24.67
N PHE A 184 10.67 2.42 24.67
CA PHE A 184 9.53 2.23 23.80
C PHE A 184 8.28 2.96 24.35
N PHE A 185 8.19 4.27 24.06
CA PHE A 185 7.10 5.13 24.55
C PHE A 185 6.04 5.44 23.48
N ALA A 186 4.78 5.61 23.91
CA ALA A 186 3.66 5.97 23.04
C ALA A 186 3.57 7.49 22.81
N TYR A 187 4.29 8.01 21.80
CA TYR A 187 4.19 9.43 21.42
C TYR A 187 2.83 9.75 20.81
N THR A 188 2.15 10.78 21.32
CA THR A 188 0.99 11.35 20.63
C THR A 188 1.39 12.02 19.32
N PRO A 189 0.48 12.19 18.34
CA PRO A 189 0.75 12.94 17.12
C PRO A 189 1.33 14.35 17.38
N GLN A 190 0.86 15.03 18.42
CA GLN A 190 1.34 16.37 18.79
C GLN A 190 2.78 16.32 19.34
N GLN A 191 3.09 15.39 20.24
CA GLN A 191 4.45 15.19 20.77
C GLN A 191 5.44 14.80 19.66
N ALA A 192 5.04 13.91 18.75
CA ALA A 192 5.88 13.53 17.60
C ALA A 192 6.13 14.72 16.66
N LYS A 193 5.11 15.57 16.40
CA LYS A 193 5.27 16.81 15.60
C LYS A 193 6.24 17.80 16.26
N ALA A 194 6.13 17.97 17.58
CA ALA A 194 7.04 18.82 18.35
C ALA A 194 8.48 18.29 18.32
N TYR A 195 8.68 16.98 18.52
CA TYR A 195 9.99 16.35 18.46
C TYR A 195 10.66 16.44 17.08
N VAL A 196 9.89 16.40 15.98
CA VAL A 196 10.44 16.65 14.64
C VAL A 196 10.89 18.10 14.50
N LYS A 197 10.05 19.08 14.92
CA LYS A 197 10.41 20.51 14.88
C LYS A 197 11.66 20.87 15.67
N THR A 198 11.97 20.16 16.76
CA THR A 198 13.19 20.40 17.56
C THR A 198 14.41 19.61 17.08
N THR A 199 14.27 18.72 16.09
CA THR A 199 15.37 17.85 15.62
C THR A 199 15.64 17.90 14.11
N LYS A 200 14.88 18.72 13.38
CA LYS A 200 15.16 19.21 12.03
C LYS A 200 14.88 20.72 12.01
N PRO A 201 15.88 21.59 11.77
CA PRO A 201 15.62 22.99 11.43
C PRO A 201 14.95 23.09 10.04
#